data_AF-A0A355WH77-F1
#
_entry.id   AF-A0A355WH77-F1
#
_cell.length_a   1.000
_cell.length_b   1.000
_cell.length_c   1.000
_cell.angle_alpha   90.00
_cell.angle_beta   90.00
_cell.angle_gamma   90.00
#
_symmetry.space_group_name_H-M   'P 1'
#
loop_
_entity.id
_entity.type
_entity.pdbx_description
1 polymer ?
#
loop_
_entity_poly.entity_id
_entity_poly.type
_entity_poly.pdbx_seq_one_letter_code
_entity_poly.pdbx_strand_id
1 'polypeptide(L)'
;GDIRKALNALEMAVLTSDKEDGAIKITIDDARECMQGKVLPYDKNGDNHYDTISAFIKSMRGSDPDAAVFYLAKMLEAGEDPSFVARRIVICASEDVGNADPMALVVASSAANAVEMIGMPESRIILSQAAIYVACAPKSNASYLAIEKAAEDVKNTGDAKVPPHLKDAHYKGAKDLGNGIGYKYPHDYKGNFVVQQYLPDSLKNKKYYLPKGIGYESKIIERLKRLWSK
;
A
#
# COMPACT_ATOMS: atom_id res chain seq x y z
N GLY A 1 -10.89 -4.17 -18.56
CA GLY A 1 -11.92 -5.08 -19.11
C GLY A 1 -11.27 -5.90 -20.20
N ASP A 2 -11.39 -7.22 -20.15
CA ASP A 2 -10.72 -8.11 -21.10
C ASP A 2 -11.42 -8.08 -22.47
N ILE A 3 -10.86 -7.31 -23.40
CA ILE A 3 -11.36 -7.17 -24.78
C ILE A 3 -11.41 -8.54 -25.49
N ARG A 4 -10.52 -9.48 -25.12
CA ARG A 4 -10.51 -10.83 -25.69
C ARG A 4 -11.75 -11.62 -25.26
N LYS A 5 -12.16 -11.54 -24.00
CA LYS A 5 -13.42 -12.16 -23.53
C LYS A 5 -14.64 -11.58 -24.24
N ALA A 6 -14.66 -10.26 -24.47
CA ALA A 6 -15.76 -9.60 -25.19
C ALA A 6 -15.81 -10.02 -26.68
N LEU A 7 -14.66 -10.09 -27.35
CA LEU A 7 -14.56 -10.58 -28.73
C LEU A 7 -14.96 -12.05 -28.85
N ASN A 8 -14.50 -12.91 -27.94
CA ASN A 8 -14.86 -14.33 -27.95
C ASN A 8 -16.36 -14.54 -27.70
N ALA A 9 -16.97 -13.75 -26.80
CA ALA A 9 -18.41 -13.81 -26.56
C ALA A 9 -19.21 -13.33 -27.79
N LEU A 10 -18.76 -12.26 -28.46
CA LEU A 10 -19.36 -11.79 -29.70
C LEU A 10 -19.19 -12.81 -30.84
N GLU A 11 -18.01 -13.42 -30.97
CA GLU A 11 -17.74 -14.46 -31.96
C GLU A 11 -18.63 -15.68 -31.75
N MET A 12 -18.77 -16.15 -30.50
CA MET A 12 -19.71 -17.23 -30.19
C MET A 12 -21.15 -16.84 -30.52
N ALA A 13 -21.60 -15.64 -30.13
CA ALA A 13 -22.95 -15.16 -30.43
C ALA A 13 -23.21 -15.14 -31.95
N VAL A 14 -22.24 -14.68 -32.74
CA VAL A 14 -22.34 -14.69 -34.20
C VAL A 14 -22.38 -16.11 -34.79
N LEU A 15 -21.64 -17.07 -34.22
CA LEU A 15 -21.61 -18.46 -34.69
C LEU A 15 -22.85 -19.26 -34.32
N THR A 16 -23.54 -18.91 -33.23
CA THR A 16 -24.70 -19.64 -32.71
C THR A 16 -26.04 -19.02 -33.05
N SER A 17 -26.08 -17.79 -33.56
CA SER A 17 -27.31 -17.12 -33.97
C SER A 17 -27.66 -17.38 -35.44
N ASP A 18 -28.94 -17.61 -35.69
CA ASP A 18 -29.48 -17.75 -37.03
C ASP A 18 -29.50 -16.41 -37.80
N LYS A 19 -29.43 -16.49 -39.12
CA LYS A 19 -29.54 -15.32 -40.00
C LYS A 19 -31.00 -15.01 -40.31
N GLU A 20 -31.43 -13.78 -40.03
CA GLU A 20 -32.70 -13.23 -40.49
C GLU A 20 -32.43 -12.17 -41.57
N ASP A 21 -33.10 -12.29 -42.74
CA ASP A 21 -32.93 -11.38 -43.88
C ASP A 21 -31.47 -11.15 -44.32
N GLY A 22 -30.63 -12.18 -44.19
CA GLY A 22 -29.22 -12.12 -44.56
C GLY A 22 -28.31 -11.42 -43.53
N ALA A 23 -28.86 -10.95 -42.41
CA ALA A 23 -28.13 -10.34 -41.31
C ALA A 23 -28.21 -11.19 -40.03
N ILE A 24 -27.18 -11.10 -39.19
CA ILE A 24 -27.19 -11.70 -37.85
C ILE A 24 -27.51 -10.57 -36.86
N LYS A 25 -28.58 -10.72 -36.09
CA LYS A 25 -29.00 -9.74 -35.11
C LYS A 25 -28.66 -10.26 -33.71
N ILE A 26 -27.61 -9.70 -33.12
CA ILE A 26 -27.19 -10.04 -31.75
C ILE A 26 -27.84 -9.05 -30.78
N THR A 27 -28.61 -9.57 -29.83
CA THR A 27 -29.18 -8.81 -28.73
C THR A 27 -28.26 -8.82 -27.51
N ILE A 28 -28.58 -7.96 -26.52
CA ILE A 28 -27.85 -7.95 -25.24
C ILE A 28 -28.02 -9.29 -24.50
N ASP A 29 -29.15 -9.98 -24.66
CA ASP A 29 -29.41 -11.24 -23.98
C ASP A 29 -28.62 -12.38 -24.62
N ASP A 30 -28.48 -12.41 -25.95
CA ASP A 30 -27.60 -13.37 -26.65
C ASP A 30 -26.13 -13.22 -26.22
N ALA A 31 -25.68 -11.97 -26.08
CA ALA A 31 -24.35 -11.67 -25.59
C ALA A 31 -24.17 -12.15 -24.13
N ARG A 32 -25.19 -12.01 -23.28
CA ARG A 32 -25.15 -12.51 -21.89
C ARG A 32 -25.10 -14.02 -21.82
N GLU A 33 -25.82 -14.72 -22.68
CA GLU A 33 -25.81 -16.19 -22.77
C GLU A 33 -24.44 -16.71 -23.24
N CYS A 34 -23.86 -16.09 -24.26
CA CYS A 34 -22.51 -16.44 -24.74
C CYS A 34 -21.42 -16.10 -23.72
N MET A 35 -21.70 -15.20 -22.78
CA MET A 35 -20.82 -14.85 -21.67
C MET A 35 -20.91 -15.81 -20.46
N GLN A 36 -21.72 -16.88 -20.48
CA GLN A 36 -21.98 -17.80 -19.37
C GLN A 36 -20.79 -18.69 -18.91
N GLY A 37 -19.57 -18.15 -18.83
CA GLY A 37 -18.68 -18.54 -17.74
C GLY A 37 -19.16 -17.84 -16.48
N LYS A 38 -19.63 -18.59 -15.46
CA LYS A 38 -20.17 -18.11 -14.16
C LYS A 38 -19.92 -16.62 -13.94
N VAL A 39 -20.91 -15.79 -14.28
CA VAL A 39 -20.90 -14.37 -13.89
C VAL A 39 -21.06 -14.37 -12.38
N LEU A 40 -19.93 -14.42 -11.67
CA LEU A 40 -19.91 -14.12 -10.25
C LEU A 40 -20.59 -12.76 -10.11
N PRO A 41 -21.60 -12.61 -9.24
CA PRO A 41 -22.27 -11.33 -9.06
C PRO A 41 -21.25 -10.37 -8.46
N TYR A 42 -20.52 -9.64 -9.29
CA TYR A 42 -19.54 -8.65 -8.88
C TYR A 42 -19.96 -7.34 -9.48
N ASP A 43 -20.79 -6.64 -8.72
CA ASP A 43 -21.13 -5.28 -9.03
C ASP A 43 -19.94 -4.39 -8.65
N LYS A 44 -19.25 -3.87 -9.67
CA LYS A 44 -18.14 -2.92 -9.49
C LYS A 44 -18.57 -1.63 -8.77
N ASN A 45 -19.87 -1.34 -8.73
CA ASN A 45 -20.45 -0.17 -8.06
C ASN A 45 -21.29 -0.54 -6.82
N GLY A 46 -21.33 -1.81 -6.43
CA GLY A 46 -22.15 -2.32 -5.33
C GLY A 46 -21.35 -2.74 -4.11
N ASP A 47 -22.06 -3.06 -3.02
CA ASP A 47 -21.51 -3.46 -1.73
C ASP A 47 -20.54 -4.66 -1.83
N ASN A 48 -20.74 -5.57 -2.80
CA ASN A 48 -19.92 -6.77 -2.96
C ASN A 48 -18.47 -6.48 -3.43
N HIS A 49 -18.23 -5.37 -4.16
CA HIS A 49 -16.87 -4.92 -4.48
C HIS A 49 -16.13 -4.54 -3.20
N TYR A 50 -16.73 -3.68 -2.39
CA TYR A 50 -16.15 -3.20 -1.12
C TYR A 50 -15.94 -4.34 -0.12
N ASP A 51 -16.89 -5.27 -0.02
CA ASP A 51 -16.77 -6.43 0.85
C ASP A 51 -15.63 -7.35 0.42
N THR A 52 -15.49 -7.60 -0.88
CA THR A 52 -14.45 -8.50 -1.39
C THR A 52 -13.06 -7.91 -1.20
N ILE A 53 -12.84 -6.62 -1.51
CA ILE A 53 -11.53 -6.00 -1.29
C ILE A 53 -11.22 -5.85 0.21
N SER A 54 -12.24 -5.57 1.02
CA SER A 54 -12.14 -5.53 2.48
C SER A 54 -11.70 -6.88 3.04
N ALA A 55 -12.30 -7.98 2.56
CA ALA A 55 -11.92 -9.34 2.93
C ALA A 55 -10.48 -9.66 2.49
N PHE A 56 -10.10 -9.31 1.26
CA PHE A 56 -8.73 -9.48 0.76
C PHE A 56 -7.68 -8.81 1.66
N ILE A 57 -7.89 -7.53 2.02
CA ILE A 57 -6.98 -6.78 2.91
C ILE A 57 -6.95 -7.41 4.30
N LYS A 58 -8.11 -7.77 4.85
CA LYS A 58 -8.21 -8.41 6.17
C LYS A 58 -7.53 -9.78 6.19
N SER A 59 -7.58 -10.55 5.12
CA SER A 59 -6.86 -11.82 5.00
C SER A 59 -5.35 -11.63 5.01
N MET A 60 -4.82 -10.67 4.23
CA MET A 60 -3.39 -10.33 4.28
C MET A 60 -2.97 -9.86 5.67
N ARG A 61 -3.73 -8.95 6.29
CA ARG A 61 -3.50 -8.46 7.66
C ARG A 61 -3.57 -9.58 8.70
N GLY A 62 -4.55 -10.46 8.56
CA GLY A 62 -4.80 -11.63 9.41
C GLY A 62 -3.80 -12.77 9.24
N SER A 63 -2.87 -12.64 8.29
CA SER A 63 -1.87 -13.66 7.96
C SER A 63 -2.46 -14.98 7.44
N ASP A 64 -3.53 -14.87 6.65
CA ASP A 64 -4.16 -15.99 5.95
C ASP A 64 -3.87 -15.90 4.44
N PRO A 65 -2.81 -16.55 3.94
CA PRO A 65 -2.43 -16.48 2.53
C PRO A 65 -3.44 -17.18 1.61
N ASP A 66 -4.12 -18.22 2.09
CA ASP A 66 -5.09 -18.99 1.33
C ASP A 66 -6.36 -18.15 1.11
N ALA A 67 -6.88 -17.51 2.15
CA ALA A 67 -7.99 -16.58 2.01
C ALA A 67 -7.61 -15.36 1.17
N ALA A 68 -6.39 -14.84 1.32
CA ALA A 68 -5.93 -13.71 0.51
C ALA A 68 -5.91 -14.06 -0.98
N VAL A 69 -5.36 -15.22 -1.38
CA VAL A 69 -5.32 -15.62 -2.79
C VAL A 69 -6.72 -15.96 -3.32
N PHE A 70 -7.61 -16.49 -2.49
CA PHE A 70 -9.01 -16.73 -2.86
C PHE A 70 -9.74 -15.41 -3.20
N TYR A 71 -9.68 -14.41 -2.32
CA TYR A 71 -10.33 -13.12 -2.59
C TYR A 71 -9.68 -12.36 -3.75
N LEU A 72 -8.36 -12.49 -3.93
CA LEU A 72 -7.68 -12.02 -5.14
C LEU A 72 -8.27 -12.66 -6.40
N ALA A 73 -8.35 -13.99 -6.44
CA ALA A 73 -8.91 -14.70 -7.60
C ALA A 73 -10.36 -14.30 -7.86
N LYS A 74 -11.19 -14.18 -6.80
CA LYS A 74 -12.58 -13.72 -6.90
C LYS A 74 -12.68 -12.34 -7.55
N MET A 75 -11.83 -11.38 -7.17
CA MET A 75 -11.79 -10.05 -7.78
C MET A 75 -11.34 -10.10 -9.24
N LEU A 76 -10.29 -10.86 -9.56
CA LEU A 76 -9.75 -10.92 -10.91
C LEU A 76 -10.71 -11.60 -11.90
N GLU A 77 -11.38 -12.69 -11.49
CA GLU A 77 -12.39 -13.36 -12.32
C GLU A 77 -13.61 -12.49 -12.56
N ALA A 78 -13.94 -11.64 -11.58
CA ALA A 78 -14.95 -10.61 -11.71
C ALA A 78 -14.51 -9.39 -12.54
N GLY A 79 -13.27 -9.37 -13.05
CA GLY A 79 -12.75 -8.32 -13.91
C GLY A 79 -12.37 -7.04 -13.17
N GLU A 80 -12.07 -7.12 -11.87
CA GLU A 80 -11.45 -6.03 -11.11
C GLU A 80 -10.17 -5.53 -11.79
N ASP A 81 -9.87 -4.24 -11.63
CA ASP A 81 -8.64 -3.67 -12.17
C ASP A 81 -7.40 -4.23 -11.43
N PRO A 82 -6.48 -4.94 -12.10
CA PRO A 82 -5.26 -5.45 -11.48
C PRO A 82 -4.42 -4.35 -10.82
N SER A 83 -4.41 -3.16 -11.39
CA SER A 83 -3.68 -2.01 -10.83
C SER A 83 -4.32 -1.50 -9.54
N PHE A 84 -5.66 -1.57 -9.43
CA PHE A 84 -6.36 -1.33 -8.16
C PHE A 84 -5.95 -2.33 -7.10
N VAL A 85 -5.92 -3.62 -7.42
CA VAL A 85 -5.51 -4.66 -6.46
C VAL A 85 -4.05 -4.48 -6.04
N ALA A 86 -3.14 -4.19 -6.97
CA ALA A 86 -1.74 -3.91 -6.68
C ALA A 86 -1.56 -2.76 -5.67
N ARG A 87 -2.28 -1.64 -5.85
CA ARG A 87 -2.27 -0.51 -4.91
C ARG A 87 -2.69 -0.94 -3.51
N ARG A 88 -3.66 -1.85 -3.37
CA ARG A 88 -4.11 -2.36 -2.06
C ARG A 88 -3.07 -3.25 -1.38
N ILE A 89 -2.32 -4.04 -2.14
CA ILE A 89 -1.19 -4.82 -1.62
C ILE A 89 -0.08 -3.87 -1.11
N VAL A 90 0.26 -2.83 -1.87
CA VAL A 90 1.27 -1.82 -1.48
C VAL A 90 0.89 -1.11 -0.18
N ILE A 91 -0.39 -0.70 -0.05
CA ILE A 91 -0.89 -0.09 1.19
C ILE A 91 -0.77 -1.06 2.36
N CYS A 92 -1.24 -2.31 2.21
CA CYS A 92 -1.18 -3.31 3.27
C CYS A 92 0.27 -3.63 3.68
N ALA A 93 1.21 -3.69 2.73
CA ALA A 93 2.63 -3.85 3.01
C ALA A 93 3.19 -2.71 3.88
N SER A 94 2.77 -1.47 3.66
CA SER A 94 3.23 -0.33 4.47
C SER A 94 2.48 -0.19 5.81
N GLU A 95 1.17 -0.48 5.83
CA GLU A 95 0.28 -0.28 6.97
C GLU A 95 0.35 -1.43 7.98
N ASP A 96 0.30 -2.67 7.49
CA ASP A 96 0.11 -3.86 8.32
C ASP A 96 1.41 -4.66 8.54
N VAL A 97 2.39 -4.56 7.63
CA VAL A 97 3.73 -5.16 7.79
C VAL A 97 4.74 -4.11 8.28
N GLY A 98 4.81 -2.97 7.59
CA GLY A 98 5.64 -1.83 8.00
C GLY A 98 7.12 -2.21 8.17
N ASN A 99 7.73 -1.71 9.24
CA ASN A 99 9.15 -1.97 9.54
C ASN A 99 9.40 -3.35 10.17
N ALA A 100 8.38 -4.18 10.39
CA ALA A 100 8.61 -5.56 10.81
C ALA A 100 9.24 -6.40 9.69
N ASP A 101 8.90 -6.09 8.43
CA ASP A 101 9.64 -6.54 7.26
C ASP A 101 9.62 -5.46 6.16
N PRO A 102 10.65 -4.60 6.08
CA PRO A 102 10.73 -3.56 5.05
C PRO A 102 10.71 -4.09 3.61
N MET A 103 11.05 -5.37 3.36
CA MET A 103 11.01 -5.94 2.02
C MET A 103 9.60 -6.14 1.49
N ALA A 104 8.57 -6.18 2.35
CA ALA A 104 7.19 -6.28 1.90
C ALA A 104 6.80 -5.11 0.98
N LEU A 105 7.19 -3.88 1.32
CA LEU A 105 6.92 -2.71 0.48
C LEU A 105 7.68 -2.78 -0.85
N VAL A 106 8.91 -3.32 -0.85
CA VAL A 106 9.72 -3.50 -2.06
C VAL A 106 9.08 -4.52 -2.99
N VAL A 107 8.69 -5.68 -2.46
CA VAL A 107 8.00 -6.74 -3.23
C VAL A 107 6.68 -6.23 -3.78
N ALA A 108 5.86 -5.58 -2.97
CA ALA A 108 4.57 -5.04 -3.41
C ALA A 108 4.71 -3.94 -4.46
N SER A 109 5.69 -3.03 -4.31
CA SER A 109 5.96 -1.97 -5.29
C SER A 109 6.47 -2.54 -6.61
N SER A 110 7.37 -3.52 -6.55
CA SER A 110 7.86 -4.22 -7.75
C SER A 110 6.72 -4.94 -8.46
N ALA A 111 5.83 -5.59 -7.72
CA ALA A 111 4.66 -6.25 -8.28
C ALA A 111 3.71 -5.25 -8.94
N ALA A 112 3.45 -4.09 -8.32
CA ALA A 112 2.62 -3.05 -8.91
C ALA A 112 3.18 -2.54 -10.25
N ASN A 113 4.49 -2.28 -10.32
CA ASN A 113 5.14 -1.89 -11.58
C ASN A 113 5.05 -3.01 -12.63
N ALA A 114 5.30 -4.27 -12.24
CA ALA A 114 5.22 -5.39 -13.15
C ALA A 114 3.80 -5.64 -13.67
N VAL A 115 2.76 -5.37 -12.86
CA VAL A 115 1.36 -5.49 -13.29
C VAL A 115 1.04 -4.53 -14.44
N GLU A 116 1.52 -3.28 -14.38
CA GLU A 116 1.37 -2.30 -15.46
C GLU A 116 2.11 -2.71 -16.73
N MET A 117 3.29 -3.33 -16.58
CA MET A 117 4.13 -3.74 -17.72
C MET A 117 3.61 -4.99 -18.45
N ILE A 118 2.98 -5.91 -17.72
CA ILE A 118 2.66 -7.25 -18.24
C ILE A 118 1.19 -7.38 -18.63
N GLY A 119 0.27 -6.83 -17.83
CA GLY A 119 -1.16 -6.97 -18.07
C GLY A 119 -1.72 -8.39 -17.79
N MET A 120 -3.03 -8.54 -17.99
CA MET A 120 -3.73 -9.80 -17.77
C MET A 120 -3.65 -10.74 -18.99
N PRO A 121 -3.60 -12.07 -18.77
CA PRO A 121 -3.84 -12.75 -17.49
C PRO A 121 -2.60 -12.95 -16.59
N GLU A 122 -1.37 -12.76 -17.07
CA GLU A 122 -0.12 -13.06 -16.34
C GLU A 122 0.04 -12.25 -15.04
N SER A 123 -0.48 -11.02 -14.98
CA SER A 123 -0.51 -10.19 -13.76
C SER A 123 -1.14 -10.89 -12.54
N ARG A 124 -2.02 -11.89 -12.73
CA ARG A 124 -2.58 -12.67 -11.61
C ARG A 124 -1.51 -13.40 -10.80
N ILE A 125 -0.44 -13.86 -11.46
CA ILE A 125 0.66 -14.61 -10.82
C ILE A 125 1.50 -13.67 -9.97
N ILE A 126 1.81 -12.49 -10.52
CA ILE A 126 2.57 -11.43 -9.85
C ILE A 126 1.80 -10.92 -8.61
N LEU A 127 0.50 -10.65 -8.76
CA LEU A 127 -0.35 -10.22 -7.66
C LEU A 127 -0.45 -11.30 -6.56
N SER A 128 -0.58 -12.57 -6.95
CA SER A 128 -0.63 -13.69 -6.01
C SER A 128 0.65 -13.80 -5.20
N GLN A 129 1.81 -13.72 -5.86
CA GLN A 129 3.11 -13.75 -5.18
C GLN A 129 3.24 -12.62 -4.14
N ALA A 130 2.88 -11.40 -4.52
CA ALA A 130 2.98 -10.25 -3.63
C ALA A 130 1.98 -10.32 -2.46
N ALA A 131 0.73 -10.72 -2.71
CA ALA A 131 -0.29 -10.86 -1.67
C ALA A 131 0.09 -11.93 -0.65
N ILE A 132 0.59 -13.09 -1.11
CA ILE A 132 1.06 -14.18 -0.24
C ILE A 132 2.27 -13.73 0.58
N TYR A 133 3.22 -13.01 -0.02
CA TYR A 133 4.35 -12.44 0.71
C TYR A 133 3.88 -11.55 1.87
N VAL A 134 2.98 -10.60 1.60
CA VAL A 134 2.44 -9.70 2.62
C VAL A 134 1.65 -10.46 3.68
N ALA A 135 0.86 -11.47 3.29
CA ALA A 135 0.13 -12.33 4.22
C ALA A 135 1.08 -13.10 5.15
N CYS A 136 2.19 -13.64 4.66
CA CYS A 136 3.15 -14.39 5.48
C CYS A 136 4.15 -13.53 6.26
N ALA A 137 4.29 -12.25 5.91
CA ALA A 137 5.25 -11.35 6.56
C ALA A 137 4.88 -11.06 8.04
N PRO A 138 5.87 -10.77 8.91
CA PRO A 138 5.60 -10.33 10.28
C PRO A 138 4.79 -9.02 10.28
N LYS A 139 3.84 -8.88 11.20
CA LYS A 139 2.90 -7.74 11.21
C LYS A 139 3.31 -6.65 12.20
N SER A 140 3.38 -5.41 11.73
CA SER A 140 3.49 -4.23 12.58
C SER A 140 2.93 -2.99 11.91
N ASN A 141 1.94 -2.37 12.56
CA ASN A 141 1.40 -1.07 12.18
C ASN A 141 2.06 0.10 12.93
N ALA A 142 3.24 -0.10 13.51
CA ALA A 142 3.89 0.92 14.34
C ALA A 142 4.28 2.18 13.56
N SER A 143 4.72 2.04 12.30
CA SER A 143 5.01 3.17 11.40
C SER A 143 3.73 3.93 11.02
N TYR A 144 2.66 3.21 10.70
CA TYR A 144 1.34 3.78 10.41
C TYR A 144 0.81 4.59 11.60
N LEU A 145 0.77 4.00 12.80
CA LEU A 145 0.32 4.72 14.00
C LEU A 145 1.22 5.91 14.36
N ALA A 146 2.50 5.88 14.00
CA ALA A 146 3.41 7.00 14.25
C ALA A 146 3.01 8.24 13.45
N ILE A 147 2.68 8.07 12.15
CA ILE A 147 2.28 9.21 11.31
C ILE A 147 0.89 9.72 11.70
N GLU A 148 -0.05 8.85 12.04
CA GLU A 148 -1.39 9.26 12.50
C GLU A 148 -1.32 10.13 13.77
N LYS A 149 -0.55 9.70 14.77
CA LYS A 149 -0.36 10.46 16.01
C LYS A 149 0.37 11.79 15.78
N ALA A 150 1.38 11.80 14.92
CA ALA A 150 2.09 13.03 14.58
C ALA A 150 1.16 14.02 13.84
N ALA A 151 0.33 13.53 12.92
CA ALA A 151 -0.63 14.35 12.19
C ALA A 151 -1.70 14.94 13.12
N GLU A 152 -2.15 14.17 14.11
CA GLU A 152 -3.05 14.66 15.16
C GLU A 152 -2.41 15.78 16.00
N ASP A 153 -1.18 15.57 16.48
CA ASP A 153 -0.46 16.60 17.24
C ASP A 153 -0.20 17.86 16.37
N VAL A 154 0.07 17.73 15.08
CA VAL A 154 0.21 18.89 14.16
C VAL A 154 -1.10 19.67 14.05
N LYS A 155 -2.24 18.99 13.90
CA LYS A 155 -3.57 19.63 13.84
C LYS A 155 -3.89 20.37 15.14
N ASN A 156 -3.49 19.81 16.29
CA ASN A 156 -3.80 20.37 17.61
C ASN A 156 -2.82 21.46 18.05
N THR A 157 -1.56 21.38 17.64
CA THR A 157 -0.52 22.33 18.08
C THR A 157 -0.36 23.52 17.17
N GLY A 158 -0.72 23.43 15.88
CA GLY A 158 -0.89 24.57 14.95
C GLY A 158 0.36 25.39 14.61
N ASP A 159 1.08 25.89 15.62
CA ASP A 159 2.17 26.86 15.52
C ASP A 159 3.51 26.36 16.10
N ALA A 160 3.60 25.08 16.47
CA ALA A 160 4.81 24.49 17.04
C ALA A 160 6.03 24.75 16.14
N LYS A 161 6.87 25.70 16.56
CA LYS A 161 7.96 26.22 15.71
C LYS A 161 9.11 25.23 15.65
N VAL A 162 9.72 25.14 14.46
CA VAL A 162 11.01 24.46 14.28
C VAL A 162 12.05 25.10 15.21
N PRO A 163 12.79 24.32 16.03
CA PRO A 163 13.86 24.85 16.87
C PRO A 163 14.88 25.68 16.07
N PRO A 164 15.39 26.81 16.58
CA PRO A 164 16.29 27.69 15.82
C PRO A 164 17.51 26.98 15.22
N HIS A 165 18.13 26.06 15.97
CA HIS A 165 19.28 25.28 15.51
C HIS A 165 18.96 24.25 14.41
N LEU A 166 17.69 24.04 14.06
CA LEU A 166 17.26 23.20 12.93
C LEU A 166 16.75 23.99 11.74
N LYS A 167 16.60 25.32 11.87
CA LYS A 167 16.17 26.17 10.75
C LYS A 167 17.30 26.31 9.73
N ASP A 168 16.89 26.52 8.48
CA ASP A 168 17.82 26.79 7.39
C ASP A 168 18.71 28.01 7.70
N ALA A 169 20.01 27.83 7.48
CA ALA A 169 21.07 28.80 7.72
C ALA A 169 21.65 29.40 6.43
N HIS A 170 21.20 28.95 5.25
CA HIS A 170 21.82 29.27 3.97
C HIS A 170 21.36 30.60 3.36
N TYR A 171 20.32 31.23 3.89
CA TYR A 171 19.79 32.49 3.35
C TYR A 171 20.37 33.74 4.04
N LYS A 172 20.33 34.87 3.32
CA LYS A 172 20.84 36.16 3.81
C LYS A 172 20.07 36.62 5.05
N GLY A 173 20.78 36.88 6.14
CA GLY A 173 20.19 37.28 7.44
C GLY A 173 19.86 36.11 8.38
N ALA A 174 20.10 34.86 7.98
CA ALA A 174 19.84 33.70 8.85
C ALA A 174 20.65 33.74 10.16
N LYS A 175 21.91 34.20 10.09
CA LYS A 175 22.78 34.38 11.28
C LYS A 175 22.23 35.44 12.23
N ASP A 176 21.72 36.55 11.69
CA ASP A 176 21.15 37.65 12.50
C ASP A 176 19.85 37.22 13.18
N LEU A 177 19.11 36.28 12.58
CA LEU A 177 17.91 35.64 13.14
C LEU A 177 18.22 34.45 14.07
N GLY A 178 19.50 34.11 14.27
CA GLY A 178 19.93 33.00 15.10
C GLY A 178 19.64 31.61 14.50
N ASN A 179 19.32 31.50 13.22
CA ASN A 179 18.98 30.23 12.58
C ASN A 179 20.22 29.40 12.29
N GLY A 180 20.12 28.10 12.57
CA GLY A 180 21.21 27.13 12.44
C GLY A 180 22.33 27.29 13.47
N ILE A 181 22.31 28.34 14.30
CA ILE A 181 23.27 28.50 15.39
C ILE A 181 23.04 27.38 16.40
N GLY A 182 24.12 26.65 16.74
CA GLY A 182 24.07 25.53 17.68
C GLY A 182 23.67 24.19 17.05
N TYR A 183 23.48 24.12 15.73
CA TYR A 183 23.27 22.85 15.03
C TYR A 183 24.51 21.96 15.20
N LYS A 184 24.30 20.74 15.71
CA LYS A 184 25.31 19.70 15.78
C LYS A 184 25.15 18.75 14.60
N TYR A 185 26.11 18.76 13.68
CA TYR A 185 26.12 17.85 12.53
C TYR A 185 26.48 16.42 12.96
N PRO A 186 25.57 15.43 12.87
CA PRO A 186 25.77 14.12 13.51
C PRO A 186 27.03 13.36 13.06
N HIS A 187 27.48 13.55 11.81
CA HIS A 187 28.65 12.85 11.26
C HIS A 187 29.99 13.31 11.86
N ASP A 188 30.03 14.47 12.52
CA ASP A 188 31.22 14.94 13.24
C ASP A 188 31.35 14.29 14.63
N TYR A 189 30.35 13.51 15.06
CA TYR A 189 30.32 12.87 16.38
C TYR A 189 30.53 11.36 16.27
N LYS A 190 31.13 10.78 17.31
CA LYS A 190 31.40 9.33 17.38
C LYS A 190 30.13 8.51 17.14
N GLY A 191 30.22 7.58 16.19
CA GLY A 191 29.09 6.72 15.82
C GLY A 191 28.04 7.39 14.94
N ASN A 192 28.38 8.56 14.35
CA ASN A 192 27.49 9.36 13.51
C ASN A 192 26.18 9.77 14.24
N PHE A 193 26.29 10.08 15.53
CA PHE A 193 25.15 10.40 16.38
C PHE A 193 25.49 11.44 17.44
N VAL A 194 24.55 12.36 17.66
CA VAL A 194 24.64 13.38 18.70
C VAL A 194 23.28 13.57 19.36
N VAL A 195 23.29 13.66 20.70
CA VAL A 195 22.10 14.04 21.47
C VAL A 195 21.84 15.52 21.26
N GLN A 196 20.73 15.81 20.59
CA GLN A 196 20.24 17.13 20.28
C GLN A 196 18.70 17.07 20.28
N GLN A 197 18.04 18.16 20.65
CA GLN A 197 16.59 18.26 20.50
C GLN A 197 16.24 18.38 19.02
N TYR A 198 15.29 17.57 18.55
CA TYR A 198 14.81 17.66 17.17
C TYR A 198 13.33 18.07 17.06
N LEU A 199 12.50 17.70 18.04
CA LEU A 199 11.11 18.13 18.11
C LEU A 199 11.00 19.58 18.65
N PRO A 200 9.92 20.30 18.33
CA PRO A 200 9.59 21.59 18.96
C PRO A 200 9.53 21.50 20.49
N ASP A 201 9.72 22.62 21.18
CA ASP A 201 9.75 22.66 22.66
C ASP A 201 8.50 22.07 23.32
N SER A 202 7.32 22.35 22.75
CA SER A 202 6.03 21.84 23.21
C SER A 202 5.88 20.32 23.06
N LEU A 203 6.69 19.69 22.20
CA LEU A 203 6.61 18.27 21.85
C LEU A 203 7.90 17.50 22.14
N LYS A 204 8.90 18.12 22.78
CA LYS A 204 10.27 17.57 22.91
C LYS A 204 10.37 16.18 23.53
N ASN A 205 9.38 15.77 24.32
CA ASN A 205 9.31 14.46 24.98
C ASN A 205 8.33 13.47 24.32
N LYS A 206 7.65 13.88 23.24
CA LYS A 206 6.70 13.01 22.53
C LYS A 206 7.42 11.87 21.83
N LYS A 207 6.76 10.72 21.79
CA LYS A 207 7.24 9.50 21.09
C LYS A 207 6.12 9.03 20.17
N TYR A 208 6.32 9.20 18.87
CA TYR A 208 5.35 8.74 17.86
C TYR A 208 5.60 7.30 17.45
N TYR A 209 6.85 6.98 17.11
CA TYR A 209 7.23 5.64 16.67
C TYR A 209 7.53 4.73 17.86
N LEU A 210 6.64 3.76 18.06
CA LEU A 210 6.72 2.73 19.10
C LEU A 210 6.81 1.35 18.42
N PRO A 211 7.99 0.94 17.94
CA PRO A 211 8.19 -0.38 17.32
C PRO A 211 7.77 -1.50 18.26
N LYS A 212 7.15 -2.56 17.70
CA LYS A 212 6.64 -3.72 18.46
C LYS A 212 7.73 -4.76 18.74
N GLY A 213 8.87 -4.64 18.09
CA GLY A 213 9.99 -5.58 18.23
C GLY A 213 9.77 -6.91 17.51
N ILE A 214 8.87 -6.92 16.52
CA ILE A 214 8.58 -8.06 15.66
C ILE A 214 9.44 -7.96 14.39
N GLY A 215 10.04 -9.08 13.98
CA GLY A 215 10.87 -9.12 12.77
C GLY A 215 12.04 -8.15 12.82
N TYR A 216 12.19 -7.32 11.79
CA TYR A 216 13.26 -6.34 11.70
C TYR A 216 13.17 -5.22 12.75
N GLU A 217 11.99 -4.99 13.35
CA GLU A 217 11.84 -3.96 14.39
C GLU A 217 12.66 -4.25 15.66
N SER A 218 13.01 -5.51 15.96
CA SER A 218 13.87 -5.82 17.11
C SER A 218 15.24 -5.15 16.96
N LYS A 219 15.81 -5.15 15.75
CA LYS A 219 17.09 -4.49 15.44
C LYS A 219 16.97 -2.97 15.53
N ILE A 220 15.82 -2.42 15.11
CA ILE A 220 15.53 -0.99 15.23
C ILE A 220 15.47 -0.57 16.69
N ILE A 221 14.75 -1.32 17.53
CA ILE A 221 14.67 -1.08 18.99
C ILE A 221 16.07 -1.09 19.61
N GLU A 222 16.86 -2.12 19.32
CA GLU A 222 18.21 -2.25 19.85
C GLU A 222 19.08 -1.04 19.49
N ARG A 223 19.08 -0.64 18.22
CA ARG A 223 19.80 0.55 17.76
C ARG A 223 19.32 1.81 18.46
N LEU A 224 18.01 2.06 18.52
CA LEU A 224 17.46 3.27 19.13
C LEU A 224 17.74 3.33 20.63
N LYS A 225 17.67 2.20 21.35
CA LYS A 225 18.09 2.12 22.76
C LYS A 225 19.57 2.47 22.91
N ARG A 226 20.47 1.88 22.12
CA ARG A 226 21.91 2.19 22.17
C ARG A 226 22.22 3.68 21.93
N LEU A 227 21.46 4.34 21.05
CA LEU A 227 21.65 5.75 20.73
C LEU A 227 21.09 6.68 21.81
N TRP A 228 19.89 6.40 22.35
CA TRP A 228 19.13 7.33 23.20
C TRP A 228 19.09 6.96 24.69
N SER A 229 19.63 5.81 25.11
CA SER A 229 19.66 5.36 26.52
C SER A 229 20.90 5.84 27.29
N LYS A 230 21.39 7.05 27.02
CA LYS A 230 22.44 7.72 27.82
C LYS A 230 21.92 9.01 28.41
#